data_AF-A0A3P1B234-F1
#
_entry.id   AF-A0A3P1B234-F1
#
_cell.length_a   1.000
_cell.length_b   1.000
_cell.length_c   1.000
_cell.angle_alpha   90.00
_cell.angle_beta   90.00
_cell.angle_gamma   90.00
#
_symmetry.space_group_name_H-M   'P 1'
#
loop_
_entity.id
_entity.type
_entity.pdbx_description
1 polymer ?
#
loop_
_entity_poly.entity_id
_entity_poly.type
_entity_poly.pdbx_seq_one_letter_code
_entity_poly.pdbx_strand_id
1 'polypeptide(L)'
;MEKGSNTGIYDELQFSNVEGSNMTSLGNYKVGVDYVGRFGKSYKLHGLDKTNDQAFARYVVLHTYTFMPHEEQLVPIINSEGCPMVSNETFKILEKIIDKSKKPILLRIYYK
;
A
#
# COMPACT_ATOMS: atom_id res chain seq x y z
N MET A 1 -4.26 -8.99 16.68
CA MET A 1 -4.86 -7.88 15.90
C MET A 1 -3.73 -7.11 15.26
N GLU A 2 -3.67 -7.08 13.93
CA GLU A 2 -2.68 -6.31 13.17
C GLU A 2 -2.86 -4.82 13.52
N LYS A 3 -1.88 -4.25 14.23
CA LYS A 3 -2.00 -2.89 14.78
C LYS A 3 -1.83 -1.78 13.73
N GLY A 4 -1.37 -2.12 12.52
CA GLY A 4 -1.33 -1.21 11.37
C GLY A 4 -0.91 0.22 11.70
N SER A 5 -1.51 1.19 11.02
CA SER A 5 -1.40 2.63 11.33
C SER A 5 -2.43 3.10 12.38
N ASN A 6 -3.23 2.19 12.95
CA ASN A 6 -4.38 2.52 13.77
C ASN A 6 -3.95 2.75 15.24
N THR A 7 -4.37 3.88 15.82
CA THR A 7 -4.05 4.27 17.20
C THR A 7 -5.09 3.81 18.23
N GLY A 8 -6.24 3.32 17.78
CA GLY A 8 -7.44 3.09 18.61
C GLY A 8 -8.28 4.36 18.83
N ILE A 9 -7.82 5.52 18.37
CA ILE A 9 -8.56 6.78 18.42
C ILE A 9 -9.12 7.08 17.03
N TYR A 10 -10.41 7.45 16.98
CA TYR A 10 -11.06 7.79 15.72
C TYR A 10 -10.39 9.01 15.07
N ASP A 11 -10.11 8.91 13.76
CA ASP A 11 -9.40 9.92 12.96
C ASP A 11 -7.96 10.27 13.41
N GLU A 12 -7.31 9.36 14.12
CA GLU A 12 -5.89 9.49 14.46
C GLU A 12 -5.10 8.29 13.93
N LEU A 13 -4.22 8.53 12.96
CA LEU A 13 -3.33 7.53 12.37
C LEU A 13 -1.88 7.83 12.69
N GLN A 14 -1.10 6.77 12.94
CA GLN A 14 0.35 6.82 13.10
C GLN A 14 1.04 6.16 11.91
N PHE A 15 2.16 6.74 11.50
CA PHE A 15 2.93 6.30 10.34
C PHE A 15 4.37 6.08 10.74
N SER A 16 5.02 5.11 10.11
CA SER A 16 6.43 4.81 10.37
C SER A 16 7.12 4.28 9.14
N ASN A 17 8.41 4.62 9.01
CA ASN A 17 9.33 4.08 8.01
C ASN A 17 10.26 3.01 8.62
N VAL A 18 10.06 2.63 9.88
CA VAL A 18 10.94 1.69 10.58
C VAL A 18 10.51 0.25 10.30
N GLU A 19 11.49 -0.63 10.08
CA GLU A 19 11.27 -2.07 9.94
C GLU A 19 10.56 -2.66 11.18
N GLY A 20 9.65 -3.60 10.96
CA GLY A 20 8.86 -4.22 12.04
C GLY A 20 7.77 -3.33 12.65
N SER A 21 7.61 -2.07 12.20
CA SER A 21 6.54 -1.19 12.71
C SER A 21 5.14 -1.61 12.28
N ASN A 22 5.01 -2.38 11.20
CA ASN A 22 3.74 -2.74 10.55
C ASN A 22 2.84 -1.54 10.19
N MET A 23 3.39 -0.32 10.19
CA MET A 23 2.69 0.91 9.86
C MET A 23 2.96 1.32 8.41
N THR A 24 2.00 2.02 7.81
CA THR A 24 2.19 2.66 6.50
C THR A 24 3.27 3.73 6.57
N SER A 25 4.06 3.87 5.51
CA SER A 25 4.97 5.00 5.30
C SER A 25 4.31 6.04 4.38
N LEU A 26 4.43 7.33 4.70
CA LEU A 26 3.86 8.38 3.86
C LEU A 26 4.88 8.83 2.81
N GLY A 27 4.39 9.34 1.69
CA GLY A 27 5.20 9.95 0.64
C GLY A 27 4.95 9.37 -0.74
N ASN A 28 5.88 9.69 -1.64
CA ASN A 28 5.89 9.30 -3.03
C ASN A 28 6.60 7.96 -3.20
N TYR A 29 6.00 7.08 -3.99
CA TYR A 29 6.52 5.76 -4.33
C TYR A 29 6.63 5.62 -5.83
N LYS A 30 7.73 5.03 -6.29
CA LYS A 30 7.80 4.44 -7.62
C LYS A 30 7.24 3.02 -7.54
N VAL A 31 6.21 2.74 -8.34
CA VAL A 31 5.73 1.37 -8.54
C VAL A 31 6.79 0.61 -9.34
N GLY A 32 7.31 -0.46 -8.74
CA GLY A 32 8.39 -1.29 -9.27
C GLY A 32 7.89 -2.54 -9.97
N VAL A 33 8.78 -3.53 -10.05
CA VAL A 33 8.50 -4.83 -10.66
C VAL A 33 7.44 -5.61 -9.87
N ASP A 34 6.68 -6.43 -10.58
CA ASP A 34 5.73 -7.35 -9.98
C ASP A 34 6.40 -8.64 -9.49
N TYR A 35 5.68 -9.35 -8.62
CA TYR A 35 5.95 -10.73 -8.25
C TYR A 35 4.64 -11.40 -7.82
N VAL A 36 4.64 -12.72 -7.75
CA VAL A 36 3.50 -13.50 -7.23
C VAL A 36 3.78 -13.89 -5.79
N GLY A 37 3.01 -13.32 -4.86
CA GLY A 37 3.09 -13.60 -3.43
C GLY A 37 1.84 -14.28 -2.88
N ARG A 38 1.69 -14.27 -1.55
CA ARG A 38 0.54 -14.89 -0.84
C ARG A 38 -0.82 -14.31 -1.25
N PHE A 39 -0.83 -13.09 -1.77
CA PHE A 39 -2.02 -12.35 -2.21
C PHE A 39 -2.15 -12.29 -3.74
N GLY A 40 -1.43 -13.15 -4.46
CA GLY A 40 -1.35 -13.10 -5.92
C GLY A 40 -0.31 -12.09 -6.42
N LYS A 41 -0.50 -11.61 -7.66
CA LYS A 41 0.39 -10.61 -8.26
C LYS A 41 0.40 -9.34 -7.40
N SER A 42 1.59 -8.80 -7.15
CA SER A 42 1.81 -7.63 -6.30
C SER A 42 2.97 -6.81 -6.86
N TYR A 43 2.94 -5.48 -6.73
CA TYR A 43 4.00 -4.60 -7.21
C TYR A 43 4.87 -4.11 -6.05
N LYS A 44 6.19 -4.30 -6.14
CA LYS A 44 7.13 -3.78 -5.14
C LYS A 44 7.16 -2.26 -5.17
N LEU A 45 7.12 -1.61 -4.01
CA LEU A 45 7.14 -0.15 -3.93
C LEU A 45 8.52 0.34 -3.50
N HIS A 46 9.05 1.30 -4.26
CA HIS A 46 10.29 2.01 -3.92
C HIS A 46 9.94 3.39 -3.38
N GLY A 47 10.26 3.67 -2.12
CA GLY A 47 10.08 5.00 -1.56
C GLY A 47 11.02 6.03 -2.21
N LEU A 48 10.51 7.23 -2.43
CA LEU A 48 11.22 8.34 -3.04
C LEU A 48 11.47 9.49 -2.06
N ASP A 49 10.87 9.43 -0.87
CA ASP A 49 10.98 10.42 0.19
C ASP A 49 11.63 9.80 1.44
N LYS A 50 12.27 10.61 2.30
CA LYS A 50 12.85 10.13 3.56
C LYS A 50 11.84 9.45 4.49
N THR A 51 10.56 9.78 4.33
CA THR A 51 9.45 9.23 5.11
C THR A 51 9.04 7.83 4.64
N ASN A 52 9.55 7.34 3.51
CA ASN A 52 9.24 6.01 2.97
C ASN A 52 10.43 5.29 2.29
N ASP A 53 11.66 5.79 2.41
CA ASP A 53 12.84 5.23 1.75
C ASP A 53 13.19 3.78 2.14
N GLN A 54 12.62 3.24 3.24
CA GLN A 54 12.77 1.83 3.64
C GLN A 54 11.68 0.93 3.07
N ALA A 55 10.71 1.45 2.32
CA ALA A 55 9.56 0.69 1.85
C ALA A 55 9.94 -0.59 1.07
N PHE A 56 10.95 -0.52 0.22
CA PHE A 56 11.41 -1.68 -0.55
C PHE A 56 12.04 -2.75 0.35
N ALA A 57 12.90 -2.34 1.30
CA ALA A 57 13.55 -3.23 2.26
C ALA A 57 12.53 -3.89 3.19
N ARG A 58 11.46 -3.16 3.52
CA ARG A 58 10.33 -3.63 4.35
C ARG A 58 9.31 -4.48 3.59
N TYR A 59 9.55 -4.81 2.32
CA TYR A 59 8.63 -5.56 1.46
C TYR A 59 7.23 -4.91 1.35
N VAL A 60 7.16 -3.58 1.38
CA VAL A 60 5.90 -2.85 1.13
C VAL A 60 5.53 -2.98 -0.34
N VAL A 61 4.34 -3.50 -0.61
CA VAL A 61 3.86 -3.81 -1.95
C VAL A 61 2.44 -3.30 -2.17
N LEU A 62 2.10 -2.93 -3.40
CA LEU A 62 0.71 -2.73 -3.81
C LEU A 62 0.12 -4.07 -4.19
N HIS A 63 -0.94 -4.48 -3.50
CA HIS A 63 -1.58 -5.78 -3.72
C HIS A 63 -3.10 -5.73 -3.56
N THR A 64 -3.76 -6.78 -4.03
CA THR A 64 -5.18 -6.97 -3.78
C THR A 64 -5.44 -7.77 -2.51
N TYR A 65 -6.66 -7.64 -1.96
CA TYR A 65 -7.11 -8.48 -0.88
C TYR A 65 -8.61 -8.76 -0.99
N THR A 66 -9.02 -10.02 -0.83
CA THR A 66 -10.41 -10.48 -1.10
C THR A 66 -11.48 -9.77 -0.27
N PHE A 67 -11.12 -9.26 0.92
CA PHE A 67 -12.05 -8.54 1.79
C PHE A 67 -12.08 -7.02 1.54
N MET A 68 -11.31 -6.50 0.59
CA MET A 68 -11.40 -5.10 0.19
C MET A 68 -12.62 -4.88 -0.72
N PRO A 69 -13.60 -4.06 -0.31
CA PRO A 69 -14.72 -3.70 -1.15
C PRO A 69 -14.24 -2.85 -2.34
N HIS A 70 -14.93 -2.97 -3.47
CA HIS A 70 -14.66 -2.15 -4.64
C HIS A 70 -15.12 -0.71 -4.46
N GLU A 71 -16.30 -0.54 -3.86
CA GLU A 71 -16.90 0.76 -3.59
C GLU A 71 -16.22 1.46 -2.40
N GLU A 72 -16.22 2.79 -2.42
CA GLU A 72 -15.73 3.61 -1.32
C GLU A 72 -16.50 3.34 -0.02
N GLN A 73 -15.79 3.32 1.10
CA GLN A 73 -16.38 3.07 2.42
C GLN A 73 -16.19 4.28 3.33
N LEU A 74 -17.24 4.62 4.07
CA LEU A 74 -17.23 5.72 5.05
C LEU A 74 -16.66 5.31 6.42
N VAL A 75 -16.39 4.01 6.60
CA VAL A 75 -15.88 3.44 7.85
C VAL A 75 -14.64 2.59 7.58
N PRO A 76 -13.72 2.46 8.56
CA PRO A 76 -12.58 1.55 8.43
C PRO A 76 -13.03 0.11 8.15
N ILE A 77 -12.37 -0.55 7.20
CA ILE A 77 -12.69 -1.93 6.79
C ILE A 77 -11.87 -2.91 7.64
N ILE A 78 -10.55 -2.94 7.38
CA ILE A 78 -9.54 -3.72 8.09
C ILE A 78 -8.19 -3.00 7.95
N ASN A 79 -7.25 -3.31 8.85
CA ASN A 79 -5.87 -2.85 8.74
C ASN A 79 -5.04 -3.79 7.87
N SER A 80 -3.97 -3.27 7.27
CA SER A 80 -2.83 -4.06 6.80
C SER A 80 -1.63 -3.88 7.74
N GLU A 81 -0.55 -4.61 7.45
CA GLU A 81 0.77 -4.40 8.09
C GLU A 81 1.61 -3.35 7.33
N GLY A 82 0.95 -2.34 6.73
CA GLY A 82 1.57 -1.18 6.10
C GLY A 82 1.49 -1.16 4.57
N CYS A 83 1.15 -2.28 3.93
CA CYS A 83 0.95 -2.35 2.48
C CYS A 83 -0.37 -1.68 2.04
N PRO A 84 -0.38 -0.90 0.94
CA PRO A 84 -1.62 -0.45 0.33
C PRO A 84 -2.36 -1.63 -0.31
N MET A 85 -3.62 -1.83 0.10
CA MET A 85 -4.49 -2.90 -0.36
C MET A 85 -5.69 -2.33 -1.11
N VAL A 86 -6.08 -2.95 -2.21
CA VAL A 86 -7.26 -2.57 -3.01
C VAL A 86 -8.13 -3.79 -3.33
N SER A 87 -9.37 -3.58 -3.76
CA SER A 87 -10.24 -4.66 -4.24
C SER A 87 -9.66 -5.39 -5.45
N ASN A 88 -10.15 -6.60 -5.73
CA ASN A 88 -9.73 -7.38 -6.90
C ASN A 88 -10.04 -6.66 -8.22
N GLU A 89 -11.18 -5.98 -8.28
CA GLU A 89 -11.65 -5.20 -9.43
C GLU A 89 -10.73 -4.01 -9.67
N THR A 90 -10.45 -3.23 -8.62
CA THR A 90 -9.53 -2.08 -8.69
C THR A 90 -8.13 -2.54 -9.09
N PHE A 91 -7.65 -3.66 -8.52
CA PHE A 91 -6.33 -4.19 -8.88
C PHE A 91 -6.24 -4.58 -10.36
N LYS A 92 -7.27 -5.19 -10.96
CA LYS A 92 -7.30 -5.51 -12.40
C LYS A 92 -7.24 -4.27 -13.29
N ILE A 93 -7.79 -3.14 -12.83
CA ILE A 93 -7.68 -1.87 -13.54
C ILE A 93 -6.24 -1.36 -13.45
N LEU A 94 -5.68 -1.32 -12.23
CA LEU A 94 -4.31 -0.89 -11.98
C LEU A 94 -3.29 -1.74 -12.73
N GLU A 95 -3.46 -3.07 -12.75
CA GLU A 95 -2.61 -4.00 -13.47
C GLU A 95 -2.51 -3.64 -14.95
N LYS A 96 -3.64 -3.41 -15.63
CA LYS A 96 -3.63 -3.01 -17.04
C LYS A 96 -2.90 -1.68 -17.29
N ILE A 97 -2.95 -0.75 -16.34
CA ILE A 97 -2.31 0.56 -16.44
C ILE A 97 -0.79 0.42 -16.20
N ILE A 98 -0.42 -0.25 -15.11
CA ILE A 98 0.97 -0.42 -14.67
C ILE A 98 1.75 -1.25 -15.69
N ASP A 99 1.23 -2.43 -16.08
CA ASP A 99 1.93 -3.35 -16.99
C ASP A 99 2.15 -2.77 -18.39
N LYS A 100 1.24 -1.90 -18.85
CA LYS A 100 1.33 -1.27 -20.18
C LYS A 100 2.10 0.05 -20.17
N SER A 101 2.46 0.57 -19.00
CA SER A 101 3.12 1.86 -18.91
C SER A 101 4.58 1.76 -19.34
N LYS A 102 4.96 2.63 -20.29
CA LYS A 102 6.37 2.81 -20.70
C LYS A 102 7.16 3.71 -19.75
N LYS A 103 6.46 4.40 -18.85
CA LYS A 103 7.05 5.33 -17.87
C LYS A 103 6.83 4.81 -16.45
N PRO A 104 7.72 5.11 -15.50
CA PRO A 104 7.47 4.81 -14.10
C PRO A 104 6.13 5.38 -13.63
N ILE A 105 5.35 4.57 -12.90
CA ILE A 105 4.12 5.03 -12.26
C ILE A 105 4.45 5.55 -10.86
N LEU A 106 3.95 6.74 -10.56
CA LEU A 106 4.04 7.38 -9.25
C LEU A 106 2.79 7.02 -8.45
N LEU A 107 2.97 6.42 -7.27
CA LEU A 107 1.93 6.25 -6.27
C LEU A 107 2.23 7.21 -5.11
N ARG A 108 1.26 8.04 -4.73
CA ARG A 108 1.40 8.94 -3.59
C ARG A 108 0.48 8.50 -2.47
N ILE A 109 1.05 8.24 -1.29
CA ILE A 109 0.30 7.96 -0.06
C ILE A 109 0.47 9.18 0.84
N TYR A 110 -0.64 9.80 1.23
CA TYR A 110 -0.66 11.03 2.01
C TYR A 110 -1.74 10.96 3.09
N TYR A 111 -1.59 11.78 4.12
CA TYR A 111 -2.55 11.92 5.21
C TYR A 111 -2.55 13.37 5.69
N LYS A 112 -3.71 14.01 5.62
CA LYS A 112 -3.98 15.44 5.87
C LYS A 112 -3.22 16.38 4.94
#